data_AF-W2TY47-F1
#
_entry.id   AF-W2TY47-F1
#
_cell.length_a   1.000
_cell.length_b   1.000
_cell.length_c   1.000
_cell.angle_alpha   90.00
_cell.angle_beta   90.00
_cell.angle_gamma   90.00
#
_symmetry.space_group_name_H-M   'P 1'
#
loop_
_entity.id
_entity.type
_entity.pdbx_description
1 polymer ?
#
loop_
_entity_poly.entity_id
_entity_poly.type
_entity_poly.pdbx_seq_one_letter_code
_entity_poly.pdbx_strand_id
1 'polypeptide(L)'
;MDEAMSYANLPPEMTEKILENVDACDLRIAQQVCVQWRDIINKRRHAMKRLRVKEIYISDGQDAVVATITHLSPSWESVSTLKIADYESLFDCIWIYSPKKLNINATRNDLRKALEGIPDWWFHEIQMLGIYESACDIDALALVSRAPQCASLRIGESASLID
;
A
#
# COMPACT_ATOMS: atom_id res chain seq x y z
N MET A 1 37.87 25.65 5.23
CA MET A 1 37.52 24.29 5.66
C MET A 1 36.01 24.31 5.80
N ASP A 2 35.31 24.04 4.70
CA ASP A 2 33.86 24.02 4.70
C ASP A 2 33.44 22.77 5.47
N GLU A 3 32.89 22.95 6.66
CA GLU A 3 32.16 21.87 7.32
C GLU A 3 31.06 21.46 6.35
N ALA A 4 31.18 20.24 5.81
CA ALA A 4 30.10 19.64 5.05
C ALA A 4 28.87 19.62 5.95
N MET A 5 27.89 20.49 5.66
CA MET A 5 26.62 20.51 6.38
C MET A 5 26.02 19.11 6.31
N SER A 6 26.05 18.40 7.44
CA SER A 6 25.37 17.13 7.55
C SER A 6 23.88 17.42 7.66
N TYR A 7 23.14 17.17 6.58
CA TYR A 7 21.68 17.23 6.57
C TYR A 7 21.04 16.23 7.55
N ALA A 8 21.82 15.32 8.14
CA ALA A 8 21.38 14.43 9.22
C ALA A 8 21.00 15.18 10.52
N ASN A 9 21.40 16.45 10.66
CA ASN A 9 21.09 17.28 11.83
C ASN A 9 19.92 18.24 11.60
N LEU A 10 19.16 18.08 10.50
CA LEU A 10 17.97 18.89 10.28
C LEU A 10 16.94 18.64 11.40
N PRO A 11 16.30 19.71 11.93
CA PRO A 11 15.18 19.56 12.85
C PRO A 11 14.09 18.66 12.23
N PRO A 12 13.42 17.80 13.03
CA PRO A 12 12.39 16.88 12.53
C PRO A 12 11.32 17.57 11.68
N GLU A 13 10.92 18.79 12.04
CA GLU A 13 9.89 19.57 11.34
C GLU A 13 10.33 20.00 9.93
N MET A 14 11.63 20.26 9.74
CA MET A 14 12.18 20.61 8.43
C MET A 14 12.32 19.36 7.57
N THR A 15 12.80 18.26 8.15
CA THR A 15 12.88 16.95 7.49
C THR A 15 11.51 16.49 7.00
N GLU A 16 10.48 16.66 7.83
CA GLU A 16 9.10 16.33 7.48
C GLU A 16 8.60 17.12 6.26
N LYS A 17 8.77 18.45 6.25
CA LYS A 17 8.38 19.29 5.10
C LYS A 17 9.10 18.92 3.81
N ILE A 18 10.36 18.50 3.91
CA ILE A 18 11.12 18.01 2.75
C ILE A 18 10.48 16.71 2.25
N LEU A 19 10.29 15.74 3.15
CA LEU A 19 9.76 14.41 2.83
C LEU A 19 8.35 14.44 2.25
N GLU A 20 7.46 15.34 2.72
CA GLU A 20 6.12 15.54 2.15
C GLU A 20 6.14 15.86 0.64
N ASN A 21 7.26 16.41 0.14
CA ASN A 21 7.43 16.78 -1.25
C ASN A 21 8.19 15.74 -2.08
N VAL A 22 8.82 14.75 -1.45
CA VAL A 22 9.57 13.67 -2.11
C VAL A 22 8.61 12.74 -2.86
N ASP A 23 9.04 12.29 -4.03
CA ASP A 23 8.25 11.37 -4.84
C ASP A 23 8.17 9.99 -4.18
N ALA A 24 7.05 9.31 -4.43
CA ALA A 24 6.75 8.02 -3.84
C ALA A 24 7.89 7.00 -4.01
N CYS A 25 8.48 6.90 -5.21
CA CYS A 25 9.58 5.94 -5.44
C CYS A 25 10.81 6.20 -4.55
N ASP A 26 11.11 7.47 -4.28
CA ASP A 26 12.29 7.88 -3.51
C ASP A 26 12.05 7.81 -2.00
N LEU A 27 10.80 7.83 -1.55
CA LEU A 27 10.47 7.68 -0.12
C LEU A 27 10.95 6.36 0.46
N ARG A 28 11.02 5.27 -0.33
CA ARG A 28 11.62 4.00 0.12
C ARG A 28 13.12 4.12 0.35
N ILE A 29 13.81 4.83 -0.53
CA ILE A 29 15.24 5.11 -0.40
C ILE A 29 15.47 5.99 0.82
N ALA A 30 14.62 7.01 1.01
CA ALA A 30 14.63 7.91 2.16
C ALA A 30 14.48 7.16 3.51
N GLN A 31 13.64 6.11 3.58
CA GLN A 31 13.50 5.26 4.78
C GLN A 31 14.78 4.50 5.15
N GLN A 32 15.72 4.35 4.21
CA GLN A 32 17.00 3.66 4.43
C GLN A 32 18.13 4.61 4.83
N VAL A 33 17.95 5.93 4.71
CA VAL A 33 18.99 6.94 5.01
C VAL A 33 19.40 6.91 6.48
N CYS A 34 18.43 7.04 7.39
CA CYS A 34 18.67 6.95 8.83
C CYS A 34 17.38 6.62 9.59
N VAL A 35 17.52 6.26 10.88
CA VAL A 35 16.39 5.92 11.77
C VAL A 35 15.40 7.08 11.89
N GLN A 36 15.90 8.31 12.06
CA GLN A 36 15.04 9.50 12.20
C GLN A 36 14.12 9.69 10.98
N TRP A 37 14.66 9.54 9.76
CA TRP A 37 13.88 9.68 8.53
C TRP A 37 12.84 8.57 8.42
N ARG A 38 13.23 7.33 8.73
CA ARG A 38 12.30 6.19 8.77
C ARG A 38 11.13 6.45 9.73
N ASP A 39 11.42 6.95 10.93
CA ASP A 39 10.41 7.21 11.95
C ASP A 39 9.46 8.34 11.52
N ILE A 40 9.99 9.43 10.94
CA ILE A 40 9.17 10.53 10.40
C ILE A 40 8.28 10.02 9.28
N ILE A 41 8.84 9.28 8.31
CA ILE A 41 8.07 8.72 7.18
C ILE A 41 6.96 7.81 7.71
N ASN A 42 7.29 6.88 8.61
CA ASN A 42 6.33 5.94 9.19
C ASN A 42 5.18 6.65 9.92
N LYS A 43 5.50 7.71 10.68
CA LYS A 43 4.50 8.52 11.39
C LYS A 43 3.63 9.35 10.45
N ARG A 44 4.18 9.81 9.33
CA ARG A 44 3.54 10.79 8.42
C ARG A 44 3.10 10.22 7.08
N ARG A 45 3.08 8.89 6.90
CA ARG A 45 2.66 8.21 5.64
C ARG A 45 1.36 8.76 5.04
N HIS A 46 0.40 9.18 5.86
CA HIS A 46 -0.88 9.76 5.44
C HIS A 46 -0.76 11.11 4.70
N ALA A 47 0.31 11.86 4.93
CA ALA A 47 0.57 13.17 4.33
C ALA A 47 1.56 13.10 3.13
N MET A 48 2.15 11.92 2.89
CA MET A 48 3.16 11.72 1.86
C MET A 48 2.53 11.50 0.48
N LYS A 49 3.25 11.90 -0.58
CA LYS A 49 2.85 11.59 -1.95
C LYS A 49 2.90 10.08 -2.20
N ARG A 50 1.79 9.53 -2.69
CA ARG A 50 1.66 8.13 -3.06
C ARG A 50 1.68 7.94 -4.58
N LEU A 51 2.22 6.81 -5.02
CA LEU A 51 2.23 6.43 -6.41
C LEU A 51 0.83 5.94 -6.82
N ARG A 52 0.20 6.64 -7.76
CA ARG A 52 -1.09 6.22 -8.32
C ARG A 52 -0.90 4.97 -9.17
N VAL A 53 -1.71 3.95 -8.90
CA VAL A 53 -1.69 2.68 -9.64
C VAL A 53 -3.10 2.30 -10.06
N LYS A 54 -3.22 1.52 -11.13
CA LYS A 54 -4.51 1.09 -11.66
C LYS A 54 -5.18 0.14 -10.66
N GLU A 55 -4.44 -0.85 -10.21
CA GLU A 55 -4.96 -1.95 -9.42
C GLU A 55 -3.91 -2.51 -8.48
N ILE A 56 -4.35 -2.94 -7.30
CA ILE A 56 -3.60 -3.86 -6.45
C ILE A 56 -4.45 -5.11 -6.27
N TYR A 57 -3.85 -6.27 -6.52
CA TYR A 57 -4.42 -7.57 -6.21
C TYR A 57 -3.61 -8.21 -5.08
N ILE A 58 -4.26 -8.50 -3.96
CA ILE A 58 -3.63 -9.11 -2.78
C ILE A 58 -4.17 -10.51 -2.61
N SER A 59 -3.28 -11.50 -2.51
CA SER A 59 -3.68 -12.88 -2.27
C SER A 59 -2.80 -13.61 -1.28
N ASP A 60 -3.39 -14.62 -0.65
CA ASP A 60 -2.64 -15.62 0.10
C ASP A 60 -1.77 -16.48 -0.84
N GLY A 61 -0.51 -16.65 -0.47
CA GLY A 61 0.37 -17.70 -0.97
C GLY A 61 0.54 -18.81 0.08
N GLN A 62 1.30 -19.85 -0.25
CA GLN A 62 1.55 -20.98 0.67
C GLN A 62 2.11 -20.51 2.03
N ASP A 63 3.11 -19.61 2.01
CA ASP A 63 3.79 -19.10 3.22
C ASP A 63 4.05 -17.58 3.16
N ALA A 64 3.28 -16.84 2.36
CA ALA A 64 3.52 -15.41 2.12
C ALA A 64 2.24 -14.71 1.64
N VAL A 65 2.17 -13.39 1.80
CA VAL A 65 1.21 -12.56 1.07
C VAL A 65 1.83 -12.18 -0.27
N VAL A 66 1.04 -12.27 -1.34
CA VAL A 66 1.43 -11.80 -2.66
C VAL A 66 0.63 -10.55 -2.97
N ALA A 67 1.31 -9.46 -3.30
CA ALA A 67 0.69 -8.25 -3.83
C ALA A 67 1.14 -8.02 -5.27
N THR A 68 0.19 -8.00 -6.20
CA THR A 68 0.41 -7.69 -7.60
C THR A 68 -0.07 -6.26 -7.87
N ILE A 69 0.84 -5.41 -8.36
CA ILE A 69 0.62 -3.98 -8.60
C ILE A 69 0.58 -3.75 -10.10
N THR A 70 -0.56 -3.27 -10.60
CA THR A 70 -0.73 -2.87 -12.00
C THR A 70 -0.54 -1.36 -12.12
N HIS A 71 0.55 -0.94 -12.75
CA HIS A 71 0.93 0.47 -12.85
C HIS A 71 0.13 1.21 -13.93
N LEU A 72 -0.01 2.53 -13.76
CA LEU A 72 -0.53 3.41 -14.80
C LEU A 72 0.56 3.60 -15.86
N SER A 73 0.37 3.05 -17.06
CA SER A 73 1.32 3.20 -18.16
C SER A 73 0.59 3.59 -19.44
N PRO A 74 1.11 4.57 -20.21
CA PRO A 74 0.48 5.04 -21.44
C PRO A 74 0.63 4.08 -22.63
N SER A 75 1.49 3.07 -22.55
CA SER A 75 1.79 2.18 -23.70
C SER A 75 1.55 0.70 -23.44
N TRP A 76 1.82 0.19 -22.22
CA TRP A 76 1.59 -1.21 -21.82
C TRP A 76 1.44 -1.30 -20.30
N GLU A 77 0.45 -2.04 -19.78
CA GLU A 77 0.32 -2.29 -18.34
C GLU A 77 1.60 -2.94 -17.82
N SER A 78 2.34 -2.21 -16.97
CA SER A 78 3.46 -2.78 -16.24
C SER A 78 2.91 -3.41 -14.97
N VAL A 79 3.30 -4.66 -14.72
CA VAL A 79 2.91 -5.40 -13.52
C VAL A 79 4.14 -5.66 -12.67
N SER A 80 4.03 -5.39 -11.37
CA SER A 80 5.06 -5.75 -10.39
C SER A 80 4.46 -6.68 -9.34
N THR A 81 5.21 -7.71 -8.96
CA THR A 81 4.77 -8.66 -7.93
C THR A 81 5.67 -8.55 -6.71
N LEU A 82 5.06 -8.35 -5.55
CA LEU A 82 5.73 -8.34 -4.25
C LEU A 82 5.38 -9.63 -3.52
N LYS A 83 6.39 -10.41 -3.15
CA LYS A 83 6.25 -11.53 -2.22
C LYS A 83 6.64 -11.05 -0.83
N ILE A 84 5.67 -11.03 0.08
CA ILE A 84 5.79 -10.48 1.43
C ILE A 84 5.77 -11.66 2.39
N ALA A 85 6.93 -11.96 2.98
CA ALA A 85 7.12 -13.15 3.82
C ALA A 85 6.26 -13.13 5.10
N ASP A 86 5.91 -11.93 5.58
CA ASP A 86 5.14 -11.75 6.79
C ASP A 86 3.90 -10.88 6.52
N TYR A 87 2.75 -11.35 7.00
CA TYR A 87 1.47 -10.68 6.89
C TYR A 87 1.47 -9.31 7.58
N GLU A 88 2.17 -9.17 8.71
CA GLU A 88 2.26 -7.89 9.44
C GLU A 88 3.00 -6.82 8.63
N SER A 89 3.92 -7.24 7.75
CA SER A 89 4.68 -6.36 6.87
C SER A 89 3.90 -5.91 5.62
N LEU A 90 2.66 -6.36 5.42
CA LEU A 90 1.86 -6.03 4.25
C LEU A 90 1.74 -4.53 4.05
N PHE A 91 1.34 -3.79 5.10
CA PHE A 91 1.11 -2.36 4.99
C PHE A 91 2.42 -1.59 4.69
N ASP A 92 3.53 -1.98 5.33
CA ASP A 92 4.85 -1.42 5.05
C ASP A 92 5.26 -1.58 3.58
N CYS A 93 4.78 -2.63 2.92
CA CYS A 93 5.05 -2.90 1.52
C CYS A 93 4.11 -2.19 0.54
N ILE A 94 2.90 -1.77 0.96
CA ILE A 94 1.89 -1.24 0.03
C ILE A 94 1.44 0.20 0.32
N TRP A 95 1.79 0.79 1.48
CA TRP A 95 1.33 2.13 1.89
C TRP A 95 1.62 3.22 0.85
N ILE A 96 2.70 3.01 0.08
CA ILE A 96 3.23 3.96 -0.90
C ILE A 96 2.38 4.06 -2.16
N TYR A 97 1.49 3.10 -2.39
CA TYR A 97 0.62 3.05 -3.55
C TYR A 97 -0.77 3.63 -3.20
N SER A 98 -1.39 4.26 -4.20
CA SER A 98 -2.79 4.70 -4.17
C SER A 98 -3.54 4.03 -5.33
N PRO A 99 -4.17 2.86 -5.10
CA PRO A 99 -4.88 2.13 -6.14
C PRO A 99 -6.28 2.69 -6.40
N LYS A 100 -6.72 2.64 -7.67
CA LYS A 100 -8.13 2.84 -8.03
C LYS A 100 -8.99 1.59 -7.78
N LYS A 101 -8.42 0.41 -8.01
CA LYS A 101 -9.07 -0.88 -7.78
C LYS A 101 -8.27 -1.72 -6.78
N LEU A 102 -8.93 -2.29 -5.79
CA LEU A 102 -8.35 -3.25 -4.86
C LEU A 102 -9.08 -4.57 -5.00
N ASN A 103 -8.34 -5.65 -5.21
CA ASN A 103 -8.89 -7.00 -5.18
C ASN A 103 -8.18 -7.80 -4.10
N ILE A 104 -8.95 -8.59 -3.38
CA ILE A 104 -8.47 -9.42 -2.29
C ILE A 104 -8.95 -10.84 -2.56
N ASN A 105 -8.01 -11.76 -2.61
CA ASN A 105 -8.28 -13.18 -2.55
C ASN A 105 -7.66 -13.71 -1.26
N ALA A 106 -8.48 -13.77 -0.22
CA ALA A 106 -8.10 -14.33 1.06
C ALA A 106 -8.64 -15.74 1.15
N THR A 107 -7.79 -16.70 1.49
CA THR A 107 -8.13 -18.07 1.85
C THR A 107 -7.71 -18.38 3.31
N ARG A 108 -7.01 -17.44 3.97
CA ARG A 108 -6.49 -17.57 5.35
C ARG A 108 -6.83 -16.36 6.22
N ASN A 109 -7.02 -16.60 7.52
CA ASN A 109 -7.31 -15.56 8.52
C ASN A 109 -6.16 -14.57 8.74
N ASP A 110 -4.93 -14.93 8.39
CA ASP A 110 -3.76 -14.05 8.57
C ASP A 110 -3.85 -12.83 7.63
N LEU A 111 -4.34 -13.01 6.40
CA LEU A 111 -4.55 -11.90 5.46
C LEU A 111 -5.61 -10.93 5.97
N ARG A 112 -6.68 -11.46 6.57
CA ARG A 112 -7.72 -10.65 7.20
C ARG A 112 -7.13 -9.72 8.26
N LYS A 113 -6.36 -10.26 9.22
CA LYS A 113 -5.75 -9.45 10.30
C LYS A 113 -4.82 -8.37 9.74
N ALA A 114 -4.04 -8.71 8.71
CA ALA A 114 -3.18 -7.74 8.05
C ALA A 114 -3.98 -6.59 7.42
N LEU A 115 -5.10 -6.89 6.76
CA LEU A 115 -5.99 -5.90 6.15
C LEU A 115 -6.73 -5.03 7.19
N GLU A 116 -7.13 -5.61 8.31
CA GLU A 116 -7.71 -4.88 9.46
C GLU A 116 -6.71 -3.89 10.07
N GLY A 117 -5.41 -4.22 10.08
CA GLY A 117 -4.34 -3.36 10.57
C GLY A 117 -3.95 -2.20 9.67
N ILE A 118 -4.39 -2.18 8.40
CA ILE A 118 -4.15 -1.04 7.50
C ILE A 118 -4.89 0.19 8.06
N PRO A 119 -4.40 1.43 7.94
CA PRO A 119 -5.16 2.63 8.29
C PRO A 119 -6.22 3.02 7.24
N ASP A 120 -7.35 3.58 7.68
CA ASP A 120 -8.49 3.94 6.81
C ASP A 120 -8.13 4.92 5.69
N TRP A 121 -7.25 5.88 5.97
CA TRP A 121 -6.82 6.87 4.98
C TRP A 121 -6.21 6.24 3.72
N TRP A 122 -5.67 5.02 3.83
CA TRP A 122 -5.09 4.33 2.68
C TRP A 122 -6.15 3.94 1.65
N PHE A 123 -7.39 3.66 2.10
CA PHE A 123 -8.51 3.21 1.28
C PHE A 123 -9.28 4.35 0.60
N HIS A 124 -9.04 5.61 0.98
CA HIS A 124 -9.88 6.75 0.58
C HIS A 124 -10.05 6.95 -0.94
N GLU A 125 -9.07 6.58 -1.76
CA GLU A 125 -9.10 6.77 -3.22
C GLU A 125 -9.57 5.53 -4.01
N ILE A 126 -9.89 4.44 -3.31
CA ILE A 126 -10.35 3.19 -3.92
C ILE A 126 -11.78 3.38 -4.43
N GLN A 127 -11.98 3.07 -5.71
CA GLN A 127 -13.27 3.21 -6.41
C GLN A 127 -13.96 1.86 -6.64
N MET A 128 -13.18 0.78 -6.70
CA MET A 128 -13.68 -0.57 -6.87
C MET A 128 -12.97 -1.52 -5.91
N LEU A 129 -13.76 -2.34 -5.23
CA LEU A 129 -13.27 -3.35 -4.32
C LEU A 129 -13.80 -4.73 -4.75
N GLY A 130 -12.90 -5.68 -4.92
CA GLY A 130 -13.22 -7.07 -5.27
C GLY A 130 -12.77 -8.02 -4.17
N ILE A 131 -13.61 -8.95 -3.76
CA ILE A 131 -13.34 -9.94 -2.73
C ILE A 131 -13.67 -11.33 -3.29
N TYR A 132 -12.69 -12.24 -3.31
CA TYR A 132 -12.75 -13.49 -4.08
C TYR A 132 -12.43 -14.77 -3.31
N GLU A 133 -12.85 -15.90 -3.91
CA GLU A 133 -12.57 -17.33 -3.62
C GLU A 133 -13.01 -17.87 -2.25
N SER A 134 -12.66 -17.23 -1.13
CA SER A 134 -13.19 -17.60 0.19
C SER A 134 -12.76 -16.59 1.24
N ALA A 135 -13.19 -15.34 1.10
CA ALA A 135 -13.00 -14.30 2.10
C ALA A 135 -13.83 -14.54 3.38
N CYS A 136 -13.83 -15.78 3.87
CA CYS A 136 -14.45 -16.19 5.11
C CYS A 136 -14.00 -15.24 6.21
N ASP A 137 -15.01 -14.61 6.80
CA ASP A 137 -14.93 -13.62 7.86
C ASP A 137 -14.27 -12.27 7.53
N ILE A 138 -13.84 -11.99 6.28
CA ILE A 138 -13.58 -10.59 5.90
C ILE A 138 -14.93 -9.89 5.88
N ASP A 139 -15.12 -8.95 6.80
CA ASP A 139 -16.27 -8.07 6.77
C ASP A 139 -16.14 -7.09 5.60
N ALA A 140 -16.70 -7.50 4.45
CA ALA A 140 -16.72 -6.70 3.24
C ALA A 140 -17.36 -5.33 3.45
N LEU A 141 -18.36 -5.24 4.34
CA LEU A 141 -19.03 -3.97 4.66
C LEU A 141 -18.12 -3.07 5.47
N ALA A 142 -17.44 -3.61 6.49
CA ALA A 142 -16.44 -2.86 7.25
C ALA A 142 -15.32 -2.37 6.32
N LEU A 143 -14.85 -3.20 5.39
CA LEU A 143 -13.80 -2.78 4.46
C LEU A 143 -14.27 -1.67 3.50
N VAL A 144 -15.49 -1.79 2.95
CA VAL A 144 -16.07 -0.76 2.07
C VAL A 144 -16.35 0.54 2.82
N SER A 145 -16.73 0.50 4.11
CA SER A 145 -16.95 1.73 4.90
C SER A 145 -15.70 2.59 5.04
N ARG A 146 -14.51 1.99 4.84
CA ARG A 146 -13.20 2.67 4.89
C ARG A 146 -12.83 3.28 3.53
N ALA A 147 -13.50 2.86 2.47
CA ALA A 147 -13.33 3.34 1.10
C ALA A 147 -14.53 4.22 0.68
N PRO A 148 -14.63 5.49 1.14
CA PRO A 148 -15.76 6.37 0.87
C PRO A 148 -16.00 6.67 -0.63
N GLN A 149 -14.99 6.45 -1.48
CA GLN A 149 -15.11 6.62 -2.94
C GLN A 149 -15.46 5.32 -3.66
N CYS A 150 -15.64 4.21 -2.94
CA CYS A 150 -15.92 2.90 -3.53
C CYS A 150 -17.36 2.85 -4.03
N ALA A 151 -17.53 2.93 -5.35
CA ALA A 151 -18.82 2.87 -6.02
C ALA A 151 -19.18 1.46 -6.49
N SER A 152 -18.23 0.50 -6.43
CA SER A 152 -18.44 -0.87 -6.91
C SER A 152 -17.79 -1.88 -5.98
N LEU A 153 -18.62 -2.77 -5.42
CA LEU A 153 -18.19 -3.96 -4.68
C LEU A 153 -18.46 -5.20 -5.52
N ARG A 154 -17.47 -6.09 -5.64
CA ARG A 154 -17.61 -7.41 -6.28
C ARG A 154 -17.29 -8.48 -5.26
N ILE A 155 -18.17 -9.47 -5.15
CA ILE A 155 -18.01 -10.64 -4.29
C ILE A 155 -18.25 -11.86 -5.18
N GLY A 156 -17.33 -12.83 -5.22
CA GLY A 156 -17.51 -14.02 -6.06
C GLY A 156 -16.37 -15.04 -5.97
N GLU A 157 -16.47 -16.13 -6.73
CA GLU A 157 -15.59 -17.29 -6.58
C GLU A 157 -14.26 -17.22 -7.34
N SER A 158 -13.96 -16.16 -8.10
CA SER A 158 -12.62 -15.97 -8.68
C SER A 158 -12.44 -14.56 -9.26
N ALA A 159 -11.30 -13.92 -8.99
CA ALA A 159 -10.80 -12.85 -9.85
C ALA A 159 -9.94 -13.51 -10.91
N SER A 160 -10.47 -13.70 -12.12
CA SER A 160 -9.62 -14.03 -13.25
C SER A 160 -8.67 -12.85 -13.47
N LEU A 161 -7.42 -13.00 -13.01
CA LEU A 161 -6.30 -12.33 -13.64
C LEU A 161 -6.25 -12.94 -15.04
N ILE A 162 -6.55 -12.11 -16.04
CA ILE A 162 -6.59 -12.48 -17.44
C ILE A 162 -5.29 -13.23 -17.80
N ASP A 163 -5.43 -14.40 -18.45
CA ASP A 163 -4.35 -15.23 -19.00
C ASP A 163 -3.37 -14.45 -19.89
#